data_AF-A0A3B7MP52-F1
#
_entry.id   AF-A0A3B7MP52-F1
#
_cell.length_a   1.000
_cell.length_b   1.000
_cell.length_c   1.000
_cell.angle_alpha   90.00
_cell.angle_beta   90.00
_cell.angle_gamma   90.00
#
_symmetry.space_group_name_H-M   'P 1'
#
loop_
_entity.id
_entity.type
_entity.pdbx_description
1 polymer ?
#
loop_
_entity_poly.entity_id
_entity_poly.type
_entity_poly.pdbx_seq_one_letter_code
_entity_poly.pdbx_strand_id
1 'polypeptide(L)'
;MLLLLVLCRVMRPRFLRPRSGLSGAGWIPELPIIKCMQKKQLLVISILLVLAAVAIYAYREYNRTNKDLASVEADYTVEATALVNEFLANDTAAYNKYRNKILAVQGMVKSVDKVEGDCTIVLGDTTEMSSSVRCLVDSVQAKNAIVLKRGERITVKGAITGFKKDDTGLLGSDVELNRCVMGSSK
;
A
#
# COMPACT_ATOMS: atom_id res chain seq x y z
N MET A 1 -9.09 -34.77 -5.10
CA MET A 1 -9.08 -35.95 -4.20
C MET A 1 -8.57 -35.66 -2.78
N LEU A 2 -7.83 -34.57 -2.54
CA LEU A 2 -7.39 -34.17 -1.19
C LEU A 2 -8.44 -33.41 -0.36
N LEU A 3 -9.43 -32.76 -0.99
CA LEU A 3 -10.44 -31.95 -0.29
C LEU A 3 -11.51 -32.78 0.45
N LEU A 4 -11.76 -34.03 0.04
CA LEU A 4 -12.76 -34.90 0.70
C LEU A 4 -12.28 -35.45 2.05
N LEU A 5 -10.97 -35.50 2.31
CA LEU A 5 -10.42 -36.08 3.54
C LEU A 5 -10.39 -35.10 4.71
N VAL A 6 -10.42 -33.79 4.45
CA VAL A 6 -10.32 -32.76 5.52
C VAL A 6 -11.65 -32.59 6.25
N LEU A 7 -12.79 -32.75 5.59
CA LEU A 7 -14.10 -32.65 6.23
C LEU A 7 -14.49 -33.89 7.06
N CYS A 8 -13.82 -35.02 6.88
CA CYS A 8 -14.10 -36.24 7.65
C CYS A 8 -13.37 -36.30 9.02
N ARG A 9 -12.42 -35.39 9.29
CA ARG A 9 -11.50 -35.53 10.44
C ARG A 9 -11.83 -34.65 11.66
N VAL A 10 -12.86 -33.79 11.59
CA VAL A 10 -13.16 -32.78 12.64
C VAL A 10 -14.20 -33.22 13.67
N MET A 11 -14.86 -34.38 13.55
CA MET A 11 -15.73 -34.89 14.62
C MET A 11 -15.44 -36.34 14.95
N ARG A 12 -14.40 -36.57 15.77
CA ARG A 12 -14.34 -37.76 16.60
C ARG A 12 -15.34 -37.58 17.75
N PRO A 13 -16.41 -38.36 17.87
CA PRO A 13 -17.12 -38.46 19.13
C PRO A 13 -16.19 -39.19 20.11
N ARG A 14 -15.80 -38.52 21.20
CA ARG A 14 -15.21 -39.16 22.37
C ARG A 14 -16.30 -40.05 22.99
N PHE A 15 -16.29 -41.31 22.60
CA PHE A 15 -17.08 -42.36 23.21
C PHE A 15 -16.45 -42.71 24.56
N LEU A 16 -17.02 -42.22 25.66
CA LEU A 16 -16.65 -42.67 27.01
C LEU A 16 -17.89 -42.92 27.88
N ARG A 17 -18.03 -44.22 28.18
CA ARG A 17 -18.73 -44.91 29.28
C ARG A 17 -20.25 -45.08 29.22
N PRO A 18 -20.75 -46.33 29.37
CA PRO A 18 -22.10 -46.58 29.85
C PRO A 18 -22.09 -46.51 31.39
N ARG A 19 -23.05 -45.79 31.97
CA ARG A 19 -23.45 -46.00 33.37
C ARG A 19 -24.96 -46.18 33.37
N SER A 20 -25.38 -47.37 33.78
CA SER A 20 -26.75 -47.79 34.02
C SER A 20 -27.47 -46.84 34.98
N GLY A 21 -28.70 -46.48 34.65
CA GLY A 21 -29.57 -45.69 35.52
C GLY A 21 -30.86 -45.30 34.82
N LEU A 22 -31.98 -45.83 35.34
CA LEU A 22 -33.35 -45.68 34.86
C LEU A 22 -33.84 -44.22 34.78
N SER A 23 -34.94 -44.09 34.00
CA SER A 23 -36.05 -43.14 34.17
C SER A 23 -36.02 -41.82 33.38
N GLY A 24 -36.91 -41.75 32.39
CA GLY A 24 -37.78 -40.60 32.21
C GLY A 24 -37.37 -39.54 31.20
N ALA A 25 -38.41 -39.03 30.50
CA ALA A 25 -38.45 -37.81 29.70
C ALA A 25 -37.69 -37.84 28.36
N GLY A 26 -38.49 -38.02 27.29
CA GLY A 26 -38.04 -37.89 25.92
C GLY A 26 -37.58 -36.47 25.59
N TRP A 27 -36.51 -36.39 24.83
CA TRP A 27 -36.17 -35.27 23.96
C TRP A 27 -35.50 -35.89 22.74
N ILE A 28 -36.23 -35.94 21.62
CA ILE A 28 -35.66 -36.28 20.31
C ILE A 28 -35.10 -34.96 19.78
N PRO A 29 -33.77 -34.75 19.73
CA PRO A 29 -33.25 -33.60 19.03
C PRO A 29 -33.50 -33.81 17.54
N GLU A 30 -34.23 -32.87 16.95
CA GLU A 30 -34.47 -32.81 15.51
C GLU A 30 -33.13 -32.85 14.78
N LEU A 31 -32.90 -33.95 14.06
CA LEU A 31 -31.78 -34.08 13.13
C LEU A 31 -31.92 -32.95 12.09
N PRO A 32 -30.91 -32.08 11.89
CA PRO A 32 -30.96 -31.16 10.76
C PRO A 32 -30.95 -32.01 9.49
N ILE A 33 -32.10 -32.00 8.81
CA ILE A 33 -32.34 -32.66 7.54
C ILE A 33 -31.23 -32.19 6.59
N ILE A 34 -30.25 -33.06 6.36
CA ILE A 34 -29.28 -32.89 5.29
C ILE A 34 -30.09 -33.02 4.01
N LYS A 35 -30.54 -31.86 3.51
CA LYS A 35 -31.30 -31.74 2.28
C LYS A 35 -30.37 -32.22 1.17
N CYS A 36 -30.53 -33.48 0.77
CA CYS A 36 -29.79 -34.10 -0.32
C CYS A 36 -30.17 -33.36 -1.61
N MET A 37 -29.40 -32.33 -1.93
CA MET A 37 -29.59 -31.55 -3.14
C MET A 37 -29.48 -32.46 -4.38
N GLN A 38 -30.38 -32.28 -5.32
CA GLN A 38 -30.31 -32.93 -6.62
C GLN A 38 -28.99 -32.60 -7.32
N LYS A 39 -28.45 -33.53 -8.13
CA LYS A 39 -27.16 -33.40 -8.83
C LYS A 39 -26.97 -32.06 -9.56
N LYS A 40 -28.07 -31.46 -10.03
CA LYS A 40 -28.12 -30.12 -10.65
C LYS A 40 -27.81 -28.97 -9.67
N GLN A 41 -28.33 -29.03 -8.45
CA GLN A 41 -28.05 -28.02 -7.43
C GLN A 41 -26.63 -28.13 -6.88
N LEU A 42 -26.05 -29.34 -6.83
CA LEU A 42 -24.65 -29.53 -6.43
C LEU A 42 -23.69 -28.88 -7.45
N LEU A 43 -24.01 -28.97 -8.74
CA LEU A 43 -23.29 -28.28 -9.82
C LEU A 43 -23.37 -26.76 -9.69
N VAL A 44 -24.55 -26.21 -9.40
CA VAL A 44 -24.74 -24.76 -9.21
C VAL A 44 -23.95 -24.23 -8.02
N ILE A 45 -23.94 -24.96 -6.88
CA ILE A 45 -23.14 -24.56 -5.72
C ILE A 45 -21.64 -24.62 -6.03
N SER A 46 -21.18 -25.63 -6.77
CA SER A 46 -19.78 -25.72 -7.18
C SER A 46 -19.36 -24.52 -8.06
N ILE A 47 -20.21 -24.10 -8.99
CA ILE A 47 -19.96 -22.96 -9.87
C ILE A 47 -19.93 -21.65 -9.07
N LEU A 48 -20.87 -21.47 -8.13
CA LEU A 48 -20.94 -20.29 -7.27
C LEU A 48 -19.67 -20.14 -6.40
N LEU A 49 -19.16 -21.25 -5.88
CA LEU A 49 -17.96 -21.27 -5.03
C LEU A 49 -16.70 -20.90 -5.82
N VAL A 50 -16.60 -21.36 -7.08
CA VAL A 50 -15.52 -20.97 -8.00
C VAL A 50 -15.62 -19.48 -8.33
N LEU A 51 -16.82 -18.96 -8.64
CA LEU A 51 -17.03 -17.53 -8.89
C LEU A 51 -16.67 -16.67 -7.67
N ALA A 52 -17.03 -17.10 -6.46
CA ALA A 52 -16.66 -16.42 -5.23
C ALA A 52 -15.14 -16.41 -5.02
N ALA A 53 -14.46 -17.54 -5.28
CA ALA A 53 -13.00 -17.61 -5.17
C ALA A 53 -12.31 -16.68 -6.18
N VAL A 54 -12.80 -16.61 -7.43
CA VAL A 54 -12.28 -15.70 -8.45
C VAL A 54 -12.54 -14.25 -8.09
N ALA A 55 -13.75 -13.93 -7.59
CA ALA A 55 -14.08 -12.58 -7.13
C ALA A 55 -13.22 -12.15 -5.94
N ILE A 56 -12.98 -13.04 -4.98
CA ILE A 56 -12.07 -12.79 -3.85
C ILE A 56 -10.63 -12.63 -4.34
N TYR A 57 -10.18 -13.45 -5.30
CA TYR A 57 -8.83 -13.34 -5.85
C TYR A 57 -8.64 -12.04 -6.62
N ALA A 58 -9.59 -11.67 -7.48
CA ALA A 58 -9.59 -10.41 -8.20
C ALA A 58 -9.71 -9.21 -7.26
N TYR A 59 -10.53 -9.30 -6.21
CA TYR A 59 -10.62 -8.26 -5.19
C TYR A 59 -9.32 -8.15 -4.39
N ARG A 60 -8.66 -9.27 -4.06
CA ARG A 60 -7.36 -9.26 -3.37
C ARG A 60 -6.24 -8.74 -4.25
N GLU A 61 -6.25 -9.03 -5.55
CA GLU A 61 -5.24 -8.53 -6.49
C GLU A 61 -5.48 -7.05 -6.84
N TYR A 62 -6.74 -6.62 -6.95
CA TYR A 62 -7.11 -5.22 -7.11
C TYR A 62 -6.81 -4.40 -5.84
N ASN A 63 -7.09 -4.95 -4.66
CA ASN A 63 -6.78 -4.35 -3.36
C ASN A 63 -5.32 -4.57 -2.92
N ARG A 64 -4.51 -5.24 -3.76
CA ARG A 64 -3.04 -5.23 -3.72
C ARG A 64 -2.45 -4.04 -4.50
N THR A 65 -3.27 -3.06 -4.86
CA THR A 65 -2.77 -1.78 -5.36
C THR A 65 -1.90 -1.17 -4.27
N ASN A 66 -0.65 -0.93 -4.66
CA ASN A 66 0.49 -0.53 -3.84
C ASN A 66 1.10 -1.70 -3.05
N LYS A 67 1.95 -2.49 -3.72
CA LYS A 67 3.27 -2.83 -3.16
C LYS A 67 4.05 -1.53 -2.95
N ASP A 68 3.53 -0.78 -2.01
CA ASP A 68 4.20 -0.07 -0.96
C ASP A 68 5.62 0.37 -1.32
N LEU A 69 5.72 1.46 -2.07
CA LEU A 69 6.90 2.31 -2.01
C LEU A 69 7.17 2.74 -0.54
N ALA A 70 6.18 2.64 0.38
CA ALA A 70 6.44 2.77 1.80
C ALA A 70 7.11 1.52 2.42
N SER A 71 6.85 0.29 1.94
CA SER A 71 7.53 -0.94 2.38
C SER A 71 8.84 -1.25 1.63
N VAL A 72 9.06 -0.65 0.46
CA VAL A 72 10.36 -0.67 -0.19
C VAL A 72 11.30 0.20 0.66
N GLU A 73 12.38 -0.41 1.14
CA GLU A 73 13.46 0.31 1.80
C GLU A 73 14.03 1.34 0.82
N ALA A 74 14.17 2.58 1.28
CA ALA A 74 14.78 3.60 0.45
C ALA A 74 16.26 3.24 0.26
N ASP A 75 16.71 3.18 -1.00
CA ASP A 75 18.12 2.93 -1.32
C ASP A 75 19.03 4.00 -0.71
N TYR A 76 18.50 5.22 -0.60
CA TYR A 76 19.19 6.36 0.00
C TYR A 76 18.20 7.23 0.78
N THR A 77 18.65 7.68 1.95
CA THR A 77 17.96 8.73 2.71
C THR A 77 18.81 9.99 2.66
N VAL A 78 18.24 11.07 2.13
CA VAL A 78 18.90 12.35 1.89
C VAL A 78 18.03 13.50 2.36
N GLU A 79 18.66 14.60 2.75
CA GLU A 79 17.93 15.83 3.01
C GLU A 79 17.61 16.55 1.69
N ALA A 80 16.49 17.27 1.62
CA ALA A 80 16.09 18.04 0.45
C ALA A 80 17.17 19.06 0.03
N THR A 81 17.77 19.78 0.99
CA THR A 81 18.84 20.76 0.74
C THR A 81 20.11 20.09 0.22
N ALA A 82 20.53 18.98 0.85
CA ALA A 82 21.69 18.20 0.44
C ALA A 82 21.52 17.63 -0.97
N LEU A 83 20.33 17.14 -1.30
CA LEU A 83 20.00 16.63 -2.63
C LEU A 83 20.14 17.74 -3.68
N VAL A 84 19.54 18.92 -3.45
CA VAL A 84 19.63 20.04 -4.39
C VAL A 84 21.09 20.49 -4.56
N ASN A 85 21.87 20.57 -3.47
CA ASN A 85 23.28 20.93 -3.53
C ASN A 85 24.11 19.95 -4.36
N GLU A 86 23.82 18.65 -4.29
CA GLU A 86 24.50 17.63 -5.10
C GLU A 86 24.18 17.79 -6.59
N PHE A 87 22.92 18.10 -6.93
CA PHE A 87 22.48 18.40 -8.30
C PHE A 87 23.05 19.72 -8.84
N LEU A 88 23.16 20.75 -7.99
CA LEU A 88 23.79 22.02 -8.33
C LEU A 88 25.29 21.87 -8.64
N ALA A 89 25.99 21.02 -7.86
CA ALA A 89 27.42 20.75 -8.06
C ALA A 89 27.67 19.94 -9.33
N ASN A 90 26.92 18.85 -9.56
CA ASN A 90 27.05 18.03 -10.77
C ASN A 90 25.77 17.22 -11.05
N ASP A 91 24.85 17.81 -11.83
CA ASP A 91 23.60 17.17 -12.25
C ASP A 91 23.81 15.79 -12.90
N THR A 92 24.76 15.67 -13.84
CA THR A 92 25.01 14.40 -14.54
C THR A 92 25.47 13.28 -13.59
N ALA A 93 26.36 13.60 -12.65
CA ALA A 93 26.84 12.60 -11.68
C ALA A 93 25.75 12.21 -10.69
N ALA A 94 25.00 13.19 -10.17
CA ALA A 94 23.87 12.97 -9.26
C ALA A 94 22.77 12.15 -9.93
N TYR A 95 22.39 12.50 -11.16
CA TYR A 95 21.39 11.78 -11.93
C TYR A 95 21.78 10.33 -12.14
N ASN A 96 23.04 10.05 -12.52
CA ASN A 96 23.52 8.68 -12.68
C ASN A 96 23.55 7.88 -11.37
N LYS A 97 23.87 8.54 -10.25
CA LYS A 97 23.89 7.91 -8.91
C LYS A 97 22.50 7.51 -8.44
N TYR A 98 21.50 8.33 -8.74
CA TYR A 98 20.12 8.18 -8.24
C TYR A 98 19.15 7.58 -9.26
N ARG A 99 19.60 7.35 -10.50
CA ARG A 99 18.80 6.73 -11.56
C ARG A 99 18.27 5.36 -11.12
N ASN A 100 16.99 5.10 -11.39
CA ASN A 100 16.29 3.84 -11.08
C ASN A 100 16.31 3.44 -9.59
N LYS A 101 16.57 4.39 -8.68
CA LYS A 101 16.57 4.15 -7.23
C LYS A 101 15.43 4.90 -6.55
N ILE A 102 15.03 4.41 -5.38
CA ILE A 102 14.03 5.07 -4.54
C ILE A 102 14.75 5.88 -3.47
N LEU A 103 14.51 7.19 -3.47
CA LEU A 103 15.08 8.13 -2.53
C LEU A 103 14.07 8.50 -1.46
N ALA A 104 14.46 8.43 -0.19
CA ALA A 104 13.75 9.07 0.90
C ALA A 104 14.32 10.47 1.11
N VAL A 105 13.54 11.48 0.75
CA VAL A 105 13.89 12.90 0.90
C VAL A 105 13.21 13.45 2.14
N GLN A 106 14.01 13.99 3.07
CA GLN A 106 13.50 14.66 4.26
C GLN A 106 13.55 16.18 4.05
N GLY A 107 12.46 16.88 4.34
CA GLY A 107 12.40 18.33 4.19
C GLY A 107 11.16 18.96 4.82
N MET A 108 11.14 20.29 4.91
CA MET A 108 9.94 21.02 5.31
C MET A 108 9.02 21.27 4.12
N VAL A 109 7.72 21.14 4.35
CA VAL A 109 6.69 21.44 3.34
C VAL A 109 6.55 22.95 3.19
N LYS A 110 6.91 23.49 2.02
CA LYS A 110 6.76 24.91 1.67
C LYS A 110 5.36 25.19 1.13
N SER A 111 4.88 24.36 0.21
CA SER A 111 3.52 24.42 -0.32
C SER A 111 3.04 23.04 -0.76
N VAL A 112 1.72 22.88 -0.82
CA VAL A 112 1.06 21.71 -1.41
C VAL A 112 0.05 22.24 -2.40
N ASP A 113 0.27 21.93 -3.68
CA ASP A 113 -0.58 22.34 -4.79
C ASP A 113 -1.35 21.11 -5.28
N LYS A 114 -2.68 21.23 -5.36
CA LYS A 114 -3.56 20.12 -5.77
C LYS A 114 -4.28 20.50 -7.05
N VAL A 115 -4.10 19.70 -8.10
CA VAL A 115 -4.69 19.94 -9.43
C VAL A 115 -5.41 18.67 -9.86
N GLU A 116 -6.75 18.71 -9.91
CA GLU A 116 -7.66 17.71 -10.53
C GLU A 116 -7.33 16.21 -10.37
N GLY A 117 -6.71 15.81 -9.26
CA GLY A 117 -6.39 14.41 -8.96
C GLY A 117 -4.92 14.20 -8.60
N ASP A 118 -4.04 15.04 -9.12
CA ASP A 118 -2.61 15.05 -8.80
C ASP A 118 -2.32 16.04 -7.66
N CYS A 119 -1.38 15.68 -6.79
CA CYS A 119 -0.91 16.53 -5.71
C CYS A 119 0.59 16.75 -5.85
N THR A 120 1.02 17.99 -5.96
CA THR A 120 2.43 18.36 -5.98
C THR A 120 2.80 18.93 -4.62
N ILE A 121 3.69 18.24 -3.91
CA ILE A 121 4.25 18.72 -2.65
C ILE A 121 5.56 19.42 -2.98
N VAL A 122 5.71 20.67 -2.55
CA VAL A 122 6.97 21.42 -2.66
C VAL A 122 7.67 21.36 -1.31
N LEU A 123 8.77 20.61 -1.27
CA LEU A 123 9.67 20.54 -0.14
C LEU A 123 10.81 21.54 -0.33
N GLY A 124 11.24 22.20 0.73
CA GLY A 124 12.37 23.11 0.68
C GLY A 124 12.73 23.59 2.06
N ASP A 125 13.88 24.26 2.18
CA ASP A 125 14.16 25.02 3.38
C ASP A 125 13.32 26.30 3.38
N THR A 126 12.89 26.71 4.57
CA THR A 126 12.27 28.00 4.79
C THR A 126 13.28 29.16 4.66
N THR A 127 14.58 28.86 4.78
CA THR A 127 15.66 29.87 4.71
C THR A 127 16.19 30.10 3.30
N GLU A 128 16.19 29.06 2.45
CA GLU A 128 16.70 29.10 1.08
C GLU A 128 15.55 29.38 0.10
N MET A 129 15.41 30.62 -0.36
CA MET A 129 14.32 31.00 -1.28
C MET A 129 14.43 30.37 -2.67
N SER A 130 15.61 29.88 -3.05
CA SER A 130 15.96 29.55 -4.43
C SER A 130 16.10 28.05 -4.72
N SER A 131 15.91 27.16 -3.76
CA SER A 131 16.09 25.71 -3.97
C SER A 131 14.92 24.93 -3.42
N SER A 132 14.29 24.11 -4.24
CA SER A 132 13.10 23.36 -3.83
C SER A 132 13.06 22.00 -4.52
N VAL A 133 12.35 21.08 -3.89
CA VAL A 133 12.15 19.71 -4.35
C VAL A 133 10.66 19.52 -4.59
N ARG A 134 10.27 19.32 -5.84
CA ARG A 134 8.87 19.12 -6.24
C ARG A 134 8.60 17.63 -6.31
N CYS A 135 7.74 17.16 -5.41
CA CYS A 135 7.32 15.78 -5.28
C CYS A 135 5.91 15.63 -5.86
N LEU A 136 5.80 15.02 -7.03
CA LEU A 136 4.51 14.68 -7.63
C LEU A 136 3.97 13.38 -7.00
N VAL A 137 2.84 13.52 -6.30
CA VAL A 137 2.10 12.46 -5.63
C VAL A 137 0.91 12.07 -6.50
N ASP A 138 0.81 10.77 -6.78
CA ASP A 138 -0.29 10.18 -7.55
C ASP A 138 -1.61 10.25 -6.74
N SER A 139 -2.73 10.35 -7.46
CA SER A 139 -4.11 10.33 -6.97
C SER A 139 -4.42 9.25 -5.92
N VAL A 140 -3.76 8.10 -6.01
CA VAL A 140 -3.89 6.97 -5.07
C VAL A 140 -3.34 7.32 -3.68
N GLN A 141 -2.27 8.13 -3.62
CA GLN A 141 -1.59 8.59 -2.41
C GLN A 141 -2.01 10.01 -2.00
N ALA A 142 -2.72 10.73 -2.88
CA ALA A 142 -3.21 12.09 -2.64
C ALA A 142 -4.03 12.21 -1.34
N LYS A 143 -4.78 11.17 -0.95
CA LYS A 143 -5.53 11.16 0.32
C LYS A 143 -4.64 11.33 1.55
N ASN A 144 -3.43 10.77 1.53
CA ASN A 144 -2.47 10.90 2.61
C ASN A 144 -1.79 12.27 2.56
N ALA A 145 -1.47 12.78 1.36
CA ALA A 145 -0.85 14.09 1.17
C ALA A 145 -1.74 15.28 1.60
N ILE A 146 -3.07 15.12 1.57
CA ILE A 146 -4.04 16.16 1.99
C ILE A 146 -3.92 16.51 3.48
N VAL A 147 -3.36 15.63 4.31
CA VAL A 147 -3.21 15.87 5.76
C VAL A 147 -2.05 16.82 6.08
N LEU A 148 -1.12 17.01 5.14
CA LEU A 148 0.12 17.76 5.35
C LEU A 148 -0.12 19.27 5.44
N LYS A 149 0.52 19.91 6.42
CA LYS A 149 0.49 21.37 6.59
C LYS A 149 1.81 22.00 6.18
N ARG A 150 1.75 23.25 5.72
CA ARG A 150 2.94 24.08 5.48
C ARG A 150 3.75 24.20 6.79
N GLY A 151 5.06 24.04 6.70
CA GLY A 151 5.99 24.08 7.84
C GLY A 151 6.20 22.74 8.55
N GLU A 152 5.53 21.66 8.13
CA GLU A 152 5.76 20.33 8.69
C GLU A 152 7.01 19.69 8.08
N ARG A 153 7.85 19.07 8.92
CA ARG A 153 8.99 18.30 8.46
C ARG A 153 8.53 16.87 8.16
N ILE A 154 8.64 16.46 6.91
CA ILE A 154 8.18 15.14 6.45
C ILE A 154 9.26 14.40 5.69
N THR A 155 9.07 13.08 5.60
CA THR A 155 9.89 12.19 4.76
C THR A 155 9.03 11.71 3.60
N VAL A 156 9.46 12.03 2.38
CA VAL A 156 8.78 11.61 1.16
C VAL A 156 9.70 10.69 0.39
N LYS A 157 9.18 9.53 -0.02
CA LYS A 157 9.89 8.60 -0.89
C LYS A 157 9.48 8.82 -2.33
N GLY A 158 10.41 8.88 -3.25
CA GLY A 158 10.12 9.09 -4.67
C GLY A 158 11.27 8.69 -5.58
N ALA A 159 11.00 8.68 -6.88
CA ALA A 159 12.01 8.48 -7.91
C ALA A 159 12.29 9.82 -8.59
N ILE A 160 13.57 10.12 -8.82
CA ILE A 160 13.98 11.33 -9.55
C ILE A 160 13.60 11.19 -11.01
N THR A 161 12.92 12.20 -11.53
CA THR A 161 12.59 12.31 -12.96
C THR A 161 13.46 13.32 -13.68
N GLY A 162 13.86 14.40 -13.02
CA GLY A 162 14.70 15.42 -13.61
C GLY A 162 15.09 16.51 -12.63
N PHE A 163 15.94 17.41 -13.10
CA PHE A 163 16.38 18.58 -12.39
C PHE A 163 16.31 19.78 -13.33
N LYS A 164 15.66 20.85 -12.87
CA LYS A 164 15.59 22.12 -13.59
C LYS A 164 16.52 23.10 -12.90
N LYS A 165 17.66 23.33 -13.53
CA LYS A 165 18.60 24.36 -13.14
C LYS A 165 18.22 25.66 -13.84
N ASP A 166 17.98 26.72 -13.07
CA ASP A 166 17.89 28.07 -13.62
C ASP A 166 19.26 28.74 -13.57
N ASP A 167 19.89 28.87 -14.75
CA ASP A 167 21.18 29.56 -14.89
C ASP A 167 21.09 31.07 -14.63
N THR A 168 19.86 31.62 -14.62
CA THR A 168 19.59 33.03 -14.33
C THR A 168 19.57 33.33 -12.83
N GLY A 169 19.54 32.30 -11.97
CA GLY A 169 19.56 32.41 -10.51
C GLY A 169 18.34 33.11 -9.89
N LEU A 170 17.32 33.42 -10.69
CA LEU A 170 16.17 34.22 -10.29
C LEU A 170 14.98 33.36 -9.86
N LEU A 171 14.78 32.22 -10.53
CA LEU A 171 13.66 31.31 -10.33
C LEU A 171 14.01 30.12 -9.43
N GLY A 172 15.29 29.97 -9.12
CA GLY A 172 15.78 28.88 -8.29
C GLY A 172 15.96 27.57 -9.05
N SER A 173 16.53 26.57 -8.37
CA SER A 173 16.73 25.23 -8.91
C SER A 173 15.77 24.24 -8.28
N ASP A 174 15.12 23.45 -9.12
CA ASP A 174 14.09 22.50 -8.71
C ASP A 174 14.45 21.07 -9.07
N VAL A 175 14.48 20.18 -8.08
CA VAL A 175 14.54 18.73 -8.32
C VAL A 175 13.11 18.21 -8.44
N GLU A 176 12.81 17.52 -9.53
CA GLU A 176 11.50 16.92 -9.79
C GLU A 176 11.53 15.41 -9.46
N LEU A 177 10.61 14.98 -8.60
CA LEU A 177 10.36 13.59 -8.27
C LEU A 177 8.94 13.18 -8.64
N ASN A 178 8.80 11.93 -9.07
CA ASN A 178 7.51 11.34 -9.44
C ASN A 178 7.21 10.09 -8.60
N ARG A 179 5.93 9.73 -8.55
CA ARG A 179 5.36 8.62 -7.77
C ARG A 179 5.72 8.75 -6.29
N CYS A 180 5.62 9.97 -5.77
CA CYS A 180 6.00 10.27 -4.42
C CYS A 180 4.98 9.67 -3.42
N VAL A 181 5.49 9.11 -2.33
CA VAL A 181 4.71 8.50 -1.27
C VAL A 181 5.22 8.96 0.08
N MET A 182 4.35 9.07 1.08
CA MET A 182 4.80 9.41 2.43
C MET A 182 5.50 8.21 3.06
N GLY A 183 6.75 8.40 3.49
CA GLY A 183 7.48 7.39 4.26
C GLY A 183 7.18 7.54 5.75
N SER A 184 6.85 6.44 6.43
CA SER A 184 6.96 6.41 7.89
C SER A 184 8.44 6.24 8.25
N SER A 185 9.01 7.25 8.93
CA SER A 185 10.32 7.08 9.58
C SER A 185 10.13 6.07 10.72
N LYS A 186 10.95 5.03 10.73
CA LYS A 186 11.02 4.06 11.82
C LYS A 186 12.28 4.29 12.63
#